data_AF-A0A7S4MT43-F1
#
_entry.id   AF-A0A7S4MT43-F1
#
_cell.length_a   1.000
_cell.length_b   1.000
_cell.length_c   1.000
_cell.angle_alpha   90.00
_cell.angle_beta   90.00
_cell.angle_gamma   90.00
#
_symmetry.space_group_name_H-M   'P 1'
#
loop_
_entity.id
_entity.type
_entity.pdbx_description
1 polymer ?
#
loop_
_entity_poly.entity_id
_entity_poly.type
_entity_poly.pdbx_seq_one_letter_code
_entity_poly.pdbx_strand_id
1 'polypeptide(L)'
;KEGDAEMKLAEKCLKTGWLGNWKPDWETASTHFEKAATCYRVAKALPKAMDAFAKASEAHTKMDSDFMAAKHLETAAVIARDNAKDPAQAATYFEMASKINVGAGNIDAAAEAL
;
A
#
# COMPACT_ATOMS: atom_id res chain seq x y z
N LYS A 1 14.49 12.41 -4.82
CA LYS A 1 15.82 11.74 -4.76
C LYS A 1 15.77 10.55 -3.81
N GLU A 2 15.57 10.75 -2.51
CA GLU A 2 15.50 9.64 -1.54
C GLU A 2 14.23 8.77 -1.73
N GLY A 3 13.04 9.37 -1.80
CA GLY A 3 11.81 8.61 -2.07
C GLY A 3 11.82 7.83 -3.40
N ASP A 4 12.43 8.38 -4.46
CA ASP A 4 12.55 7.66 -5.74
C ASP A 4 13.54 6.49 -5.67
N ALA A 5 14.53 6.56 -4.78
CA ALA A 5 15.46 5.45 -4.54
C ALA A 5 14.76 4.32 -3.78
N GLU A 6 13.99 4.66 -2.74
CA GLU A 6 13.17 3.71 -1.98
C GLU A 6 12.15 2.99 -2.87
N MET A 7 11.45 3.72 -3.76
CA MET A 7 10.54 3.09 -4.74
C MET A 7 11.25 2.06 -5.63
N LYS A 8 12.45 2.38 -6.12
CA LYS A 8 13.21 1.45 -6.96
C LYS A 8 13.70 0.23 -6.20
N LEU A 9 14.05 0.39 -4.93
CA LEU A 9 14.41 -0.73 -4.05
C LEU A 9 13.20 -1.64 -3.82
N ALA A 10 12.03 -1.07 -3.51
CA ALA A 10 10.79 -1.81 -3.39
C ALA A 10 10.49 -2.62 -4.67
N GLU A 11 10.52 -1.98 -5.84
CA GLU A 11 10.28 -2.62 -7.12
C GLU A 11 11.31 -3.71 -7.44
N LYS A 12 12.56 -3.57 -6.96
CA LYS A 12 13.58 -4.60 -7.10
C LYS A 12 13.29 -5.83 -6.22
N CYS A 13 12.78 -5.65 -5.00
CA CYS A 13 12.37 -6.75 -4.13
C CYS A 13 11.25 -7.59 -4.76
N LEU A 14 10.43 -6.99 -5.62
CA LEU A 14 9.35 -7.70 -6.30
C LEU A 14 9.78 -8.45 -7.57
N LYS A 15 11.00 -8.24 -8.07
CA LYS A 15 11.49 -8.93 -9.27
C LYS A 15 11.83 -10.38 -8.95
N THR A 16 11.13 -11.29 -9.62
CA THR A 16 11.46 -12.71 -9.62
C THR A 16 12.42 -13.03 -10.77
N GLY A 17 13.18 -14.11 -10.63
CA GLY A 17 14.16 -14.52 -11.62
C GLY A 17 14.56 -15.99 -11.50
N TRP A 18 15.09 -16.52 -12.59
CA TRP A 18 15.48 -17.93 -12.73
C TRP A 18 16.68 -18.36 -11.87
N LEU A 19 17.35 -17.41 -11.20
CA LEU A 19 18.48 -17.62 -10.30
C LEU A 19 18.07 -17.49 -8.81
N GLY A 20 17.08 -18.25 -8.37
CA GLY A 20 16.77 -18.42 -6.94
C GLY A 20 15.68 -17.49 -6.35
N ASN A 21 15.30 -16.41 -7.02
CA ASN A 21 14.20 -15.54 -6.58
C ASN A 21 12.87 -15.97 -7.21
N TRP A 22 12.33 -17.08 -6.73
CA TRP A 22 11.12 -17.70 -7.27
C TRP A 22 9.83 -17.00 -6.83
N LYS A 23 9.88 -16.21 -5.75
CA LYS A 23 8.74 -15.44 -5.24
C LYS A 23 9.14 -13.99 -4.96
N PRO A 24 8.22 -13.02 -5.15
CA PRO A 24 8.46 -11.64 -4.75
C PRO A 24 8.65 -11.53 -3.24
N ASP A 25 9.55 -10.65 -2.80
CA ASP A 25 9.72 -10.29 -1.40
C ASP A 25 8.82 -9.09 -1.05
N TRP A 26 7.56 -9.40 -0.74
CA TRP A 26 6.55 -8.40 -0.39
C TRP A 26 6.82 -7.71 0.95
N GLU A 27 7.47 -8.40 1.89
CA GLU A 27 7.78 -7.87 3.23
C GLU A 27 8.79 -6.74 3.11
N THR A 28 9.93 -6.99 2.47
CA THR A 28 10.95 -5.97 2.24
C THR A 28 10.43 -4.86 1.33
N ALA A 29 9.63 -5.20 0.30
CA ALA A 29 9.04 -4.21 -0.59
C ALA A 29 8.11 -3.24 0.14
N SER A 30 7.23 -3.75 1.02
CA SER A 30 6.29 -2.92 1.80
C SER A 30 7.03 -1.86 2.63
N THR A 31 8.11 -2.27 3.31
CA THR A 31 8.96 -1.38 4.11
C THR A 31 9.56 -0.25 3.26
N HIS A 32 10.02 -0.56 2.05
CA HIS A 32 10.56 0.44 1.13
C HIS A 32 9.47 1.36 0.57
N PHE A 33 8.28 0.85 0.25
CA PHE A 33 7.15 1.69 -0.15
C PHE A 33 6.72 2.67 0.96
N GLU A 34 6.66 2.22 2.21
CA GLU A 34 6.32 3.07 3.36
C GLU A 34 7.35 4.19 3.59
N LYS A 35 8.64 3.86 3.46
CA LYS A 35 9.73 4.86 3.51
C LYS A 35 9.60 5.86 2.36
N ALA A 36 9.38 5.39 1.14
CA ALA A 36 9.15 6.26 -0.01
C ALA A 36 7.97 7.20 0.21
N ALA A 37 6.84 6.69 0.69
CA ALA A 37 5.64 7.46 0.98
C ALA A 37 5.90 8.57 2.00
N THR A 38 6.66 8.25 3.06
CA THR A 38 7.09 9.22 4.08
C THR A 38 7.98 10.30 3.48
N CYS A 39 9.00 9.93 2.71
CA CYS A 39 9.88 10.88 2.02
C CYS A 39 9.09 11.80 1.08
N TYR A 40 8.14 11.26 0.31
CA TYR A 40 7.31 12.05 -0.60
C TYR A 40 6.36 12.99 0.13
N ARG A 41 5.77 12.56 1.26
CA ARG A 41 4.95 13.43 2.13
C ARG A 41 5.74 14.63 2.62
N VAL A 42 6.93 14.39 3.18
CA VAL A 42 7.82 15.46 3.68
C VAL A 42 8.20 16.42 2.56
N ALA A 43 8.48 15.89 1.36
CA ALA A 43 8.79 16.68 0.18
C ALA A 43 7.56 17.34 -0.49
N LYS A 44 6.35 17.18 0.06
CA LYS A 44 5.07 17.64 -0.51
C LYS A 44 4.80 17.13 -1.93
N ALA A 45 5.41 16.01 -2.32
CA ALA A 45 5.14 15.32 -3.57
C ALA A 45 3.90 14.41 -3.41
N LEU A 46 2.75 15.02 -3.15
CA LEU A 46 1.54 14.32 -2.71
C LEU A 46 1.08 13.19 -3.65
N PRO A 47 1.08 13.35 -5.00
CA PRO A 47 0.70 12.25 -5.88
C PRO A 47 1.61 11.02 -5.73
N LYS A 48 2.93 11.25 -5.58
CA LYS A 48 3.90 10.17 -5.36
C LYS A 48 3.75 9.53 -3.99
N ALA A 49 3.41 10.30 -2.96
CA ALA A 49 3.13 9.76 -1.64
C ALA A 49 1.91 8.82 -1.65
N MET A 50 0.83 9.23 -2.32
CA MET A 50 -0.38 8.42 -2.45
C MET A 50 -0.12 7.14 -3.26
N ASP A 51 0.61 7.22 -4.38
CA ASP A 51 1.02 6.03 -5.15
C ASP A 51 1.85 5.06 -4.29
N ALA A 52 2.81 5.59 -3.52
CA ALA A 52 3.63 4.77 -2.63
C ALA A 52 2.80 4.09 -1.52
N PHE A 53 1.83 4.78 -0.91
CA PHE A 53 0.91 4.15 0.04
C PHE A 53 -0.01 3.11 -0.61
N ALA A 54 -0.49 3.36 -1.83
CA ALA A 54 -1.29 2.38 -2.57
C ALA A 54 -0.47 1.10 -2.87
N LYS A 55 0.81 1.23 -3.24
CA LYS A 55 1.71 0.08 -3.42
C LYS A 55 2.07 -0.62 -2.10
N ALA A 56 2.23 0.12 -1.01
CA ALA A 56 2.38 -0.48 0.31
C ALA A 56 1.14 -1.29 0.70
N SER A 57 -0.05 -0.77 0.39
CA SER A 57 -1.32 -1.48 0.60
C SER A 57 -1.36 -2.80 -0.17
N GLU A 58 -1.03 -2.77 -1.46
CA GLU A 58 -0.94 -3.99 -2.28
C GLU A 58 0.02 -5.02 -1.67
N ALA A 59 1.21 -4.59 -1.27
CA ALA A 59 2.19 -5.49 -0.66
C ALA A 59 1.67 -6.13 0.63
N HIS A 60 0.97 -5.37 1.49
CA HIS A 60 0.34 -5.91 2.70
C HIS A 60 -0.80 -6.89 2.41
N THR A 61 -1.63 -6.64 1.38
CA THR A 61 -2.63 -7.63 0.92
C THR A 61 -1.98 -8.92 0.42
N LYS A 62 -0.82 -8.84 -0.25
CA LYS A 62 -0.07 -10.05 -0.68
C LYS A 62 0.54 -10.84 0.47
N MET A 63 0.57 -10.26 1.66
CA MET A 63 1.02 -10.89 2.91
C MET A 63 -0.15 -11.20 3.85
N ASP A 64 -1.39 -11.15 3.36
CA ASP A 64 -2.61 -11.37 4.14
C ASP A 64 -2.75 -10.41 5.35
N SER A 65 -2.17 -9.20 5.26
CA SER A 65 -2.24 -8.15 6.27
C SER A 65 -3.26 -7.08 5.88
N ASP A 66 -4.54 -7.47 5.84
CA ASP A 66 -5.63 -6.61 5.37
C ASP A 66 -5.82 -5.34 6.19
N PHE A 67 -5.59 -5.41 7.52
CA PHE A 67 -5.63 -4.23 8.38
C PHE A 67 -4.60 -3.17 7.96
N MET A 68 -3.35 -3.59 7.71
CA MET A 68 -2.30 -2.67 7.28
C MET A 68 -2.55 -2.18 5.85
N ALA A 69 -3.06 -3.06 4.98
CA ALA A 69 -3.44 -2.69 3.63
C ALA A 69 -4.52 -1.59 3.60
N ALA A 70 -5.59 -1.75 4.37
CA ALA A 70 -6.65 -0.76 4.49
C ALA A 70 -6.13 0.56 5.09
N LYS A 71 -5.31 0.49 6.14
CA LYS A 71 -4.71 1.68 6.80
C LYS A 71 -3.87 2.54 5.85
N HIS A 72 -3.12 1.91 4.94
CA HIS A 72 -2.33 2.64 3.93
C HIS A 72 -3.23 3.37 2.93
N LEU A 73 -4.32 2.73 2.49
CA LEU A 73 -5.31 3.37 1.61
C LEU A 73 -6.05 4.51 2.31
N GLU A 74 -6.44 4.35 3.58
CA GLU A 74 -7.02 5.42 4.38
C GLU A 74 -6.05 6.61 4.51
N THR A 75 -4.77 6.32 4.69
CA THR A 75 -3.73 7.36 4.74
C THR A 75 -3.62 8.09 3.39
N ALA A 76 -3.64 7.36 2.27
CA ALA A 76 -3.68 7.97 0.93
C ALA A 76 -4.95 8.82 0.71
N ALA A 77 -6.10 8.35 1.19
CA ALA A 77 -7.37 9.06 1.11
C ALA A 77 -7.36 10.39 1.88
N VAL A 78 -6.79 10.39 3.09
CA VAL A 78 -6.62 11.60 3.91
C VAL A 78 -5.70 12.60 3.19
N ILE A 79 -4.61 12.15 2.57
CA ILE A 79 -3.73 13.03 1.78
C ILE A 79 -4.48 13.62 0.58
N ALA A 80 -5.26 12.80 -0.15
CA ALA A 80 -6.06 13.25 -1.28
C ALA A 80 -7.06 14.34 -0.84
N ARG A 81 -7.81 14.08 0.23
CA ARG A 81 -8.82 15.01 0.78
C ARG A 81 -8.21 16.29 1.33
N ASP A 82 -7.23 16.17 2.21
CA ASP A 82 -6.79 17.29 3.05
C ASP A 82 -5.64 18.07 2.43
N ASN A 83 -4.75 17.42 1.67
CA ASN A 83 -3.57 18.05 1.10
C ASN A 83 -3.71 18.31 -0.40
N ALA A 84 -4.20 17.34 -1.18
CA ALA A 84 -4.38 17.50 -2.62
C ALA A 84 -5.70 18.19 -2.99
N LYS A 85 -6.66 18.26 -2.05
CA LYS A 85 -8.02 18.79 -2.25
C LYS A 85 -8.78 18.07 -3.36
N ASP A 86 -8.57 16.76 -3.46
CA ASP A 86 -9.23 15.87 -4.41
C ASP A 86 -10.14 14.88 -3.65
N PRO A 87 -11.40 15.25 -3.40
CA PRO A 87 -12.35 14.40 -2.68
C PRO A 87 -12.78 13.16 -3.51
N ALA A 88 -12.72 13.22 -4.84
CA ALA A 88 -13.08 12.09 -5.69
C ALA A 88 -12.05 10.97 -5.54
N GLN A 89 -10.75 11.32 -5.61
CA GLN A 89 -9.68 10.36 -5.38
C GLN A 89 -9.68 9.85 -3.93
N ALA A 90 -9.98 10.70 -2.95
CA ALA A 90 -10.13 10.26 -1.57
C ALA A 90 -11.25 9.21 -1.41
N ALA A 91 -12.41 9.42 -2.05
CA ALA A 91 -13.52 8.47 -2.02
C ALA A 91 -13.12 7.12 -2.63
N THR A 92 -12.38 7.11 -3.74
CA THR A 92 -11.86 5.87 -4.34
C THR A 92 -10.97 5.09 -3.35
N TYR A 93 -10.03 5.77 -2.68
CA TYR A 93 -9.16 5.10 -1.71
C TYR A 93 -9.92 4.58 -0.49
N PHE A 94 -10.89 5.33 0.05
CA PHE A 94 -11.73 4.85 1.14
C PHE A 94 -12.61 3.65 0.74
N GLU A 95 -13.15 3.65 -0.48
CA GLU A 95 -13.93 2.52 -0.99
C GLU A 95 -13.05 1.26 -1.12
N MET A 96 -11.81 1.40 -1.61
CA MET A 96 -10.85 0.30 -1.67
C MET A 96 -10.51 -0.23 -0.27
N ALA A 97 -10.24 0.65 0.70
CA ALA A 97 -9.97 0.26 2.09
C ALA A 97 -11.15 -0.50 2.71
N SER A 98 -12.39 -0.01 2.47
CA SER A 98 -13.61 -0.67 2.93
C SER A 98 -13.78 -2.07 2.34
N LYS A 99 -13.52 -2.23 1.04
CA LYS A 99 -13.60 -3.55 0.38
C LYS A 99 -12.63 -4.57 0.98
N ILE A 100 -11.41 -4.15 1.32
CA ILE A 100 -10.43 -5.00 2.00
C ILE A 100 -10.95 -5.45 3.36
N ASN A 101 -11.41 -4.51 4.20
CA ASN A 101 -11.91 -4.84 5.55
C ASN A 101 -13.16 -5.75 5.52
N VAL A 102 -14.08 -5.53 4.58
CA VAL A 102 -15.27 -6.40 4.42
C VAL A 102 -14.87 -7.79 3.91
N GLY A 103 -13.93 -7.87 2.98
CA GLY A 103 -13.37 -9.14 2.50
C GLY A 103 -12.76 -9.96 3.63
N ALA A 104 -11.92 -9.33 4.45
CA ALA A 104 -11.30 -9.95 5.62
C ALA A 104 -12.34 -10.49 6.61
N GLY A 105 -13.33 -9.67 7.00
CA GLY A 105 -14.37 -10.08 7.95
C GLY A 105 -15.25 -11.23 7.46
N ASN A 106 -15.45 -11.35 6.15
CA ASN A 106 -16.17 -12.49 5.57
C ASN A 106 -15.34 -13.80 5.61
N ILE A 107 -14.01 -13.71 5.49
CA ILE A 107 -13.12 -14.87 5.60
C ILE A 107 -13.11 -15.37 7.04
N ASP A 108 -12.98 -14.48 8.03
CA ASP A 108 -13.02 -14.84 9.44
C ASP A 108 -14.35 -15.50 9.82
N ALA A 109 -15.48 -14.93 9.39
CA ALA A 109 -16.81 -15.50 9.62
C ALA A 109 -16.99 -16.89 8.97
N ALA A 110 -16.38 -17.13 7.81
CA ALA A 110 -16.39 -18.44 7.15
C ALA A 110 -15.48 -19.45 7.87
N ALA A 111 -14.36 -19.01 8.44
CA ALA A 111 -13.43 -19.85 9.19
C ALA A 111 -14.00 -20.30 10.54
N GLU A 112 -14.82 -19.49 11.21
CA GLU A 112 -15.49 -19.84 12.46
C GLU A 112 -16.66 -20.84 12.28
N ALA A 113 -17.16 -21.02 11.05
CA ALA A 113 -18.32 -21.86 10.75
C ALA A 113 -18.00 -23.32 10.34
N LEU A 114 -16.73 -23.72 10.39
CA LEU A 114 -16.21 -25.07 10.06
C LEU A 114 -15.81 -25.84 11.32
#